data_AF-A0A2G9T6X0-F1
#
_entry.id   AF-A0A2G9T6X0-F1
#
_cell.length_a   1.000
_cell.length_b   1.000
_cell.length_c   1.000
_cell.angle_alpha   90.00
_cell.angle_beta   90.00
_cell.angle_gamma   90.00
#
_symmetry.space_group_name_H-M   'P 1'
#
loop_
_entity.id
_entity.type
_entity.pdbx_description
1 polymer ?
#
loop_
_entity_poly.entity_id
_entity_poly.type
_entity_poly.pdbx_seq_one_letter_code
_entity_poly.pdbx_strand_id
1 'polypeptide(L)'
;MAELHYITSGLKAVVTHLVGQGIEQARMSCGGHGYSKASNMSELYGVAIGGATYEGENMVMLQQLARYLMKSAEAAKNGRALGKLVDYLLRPSEKHSTIDRQPDYGYTGHLKAFDKAAKLQ
;
A
#
# COMPACT_ATOMS: atom_id res chain seq x y z
N MET A 1 0.15 -18.28 9.79
CA MET A 1 -0.32 -17.15 10.63
C MET A 1 0.59 -15.93 10.54
N ALA A 2 1.91 -16.08 10.57
CA ALA A 2 2.86 -14.94 10.50
C ALA A 2 2.81 -14.13 9.19
N GLU A 3 2.67 -14.79 8.02
CA GLU A 3 2.59 -14.10 6.71
C GLU A 3 1.42 -13.11 6.66
N LEU A 4 0.21 -13.56 7.02
CA LEU A 4 -0.97 -12.70 7.02
C LEU A 4 -0.78 -11.50 7.94
N HIS A 5 -0.23 -11.69 9.14
CA HIS A 5 0.07 -10.61 10.08
C HIS A 5 0.95 -9.53 9.45
N TYR A 6 2.10 -9.89 8.87
CA TYR A 6 3.03 -8.91 8.28
C TYR A 6 2.41 -8.15 7.11
N ILE A 7 1.67 -8.83 6.24
CA ILE A 7 0.98 -8.18 5.12
C ILE A 7 -0.11 -7.24 5.63
N THR A 8 -0.91 -7.66 6.62
CA THR A 8 -1.97 -6.81 7.19
C THR A 8 -1.40 -5.60 7.94
N SER A 9 -0.26 -5.74 8.63
CA SER A 9 0.43 -4.61 9.27
C SER A 9 0.84 -3.56 8.24
N GLY A 10 1.49 -3.97 7.15
CA GLY A 10 1.86 -3.05 6.08
C GLY A 10 0.65 -2.43 5.37
N LEU A 11 -0.40 -3.23 5.12
CA LEU A 11 -1.63 -2.74 4.49
C LEU A 11 -2.32 -1.68 5.37
N LYS A 12 -2.40 -1.91 6.69
CA LYS A 12 -2.91 -0.92 7.65
C LYS A 12 -2.14 0.40 7.52
N ALA A 13 -0.82 0.35 7.49
CA ALA A 13 0.00 1.56 7.40
C ALA A 13 -0.24 2.34 6.10
N VAL A 14 -0.28 1.64 4.96
CA VAL A 14 -0.54 2.26 3.65
C VAL A 14 -1.95 2.83 3.58
N VAL A 15 -2.97 2.05 3.95
CA VAL A 15 -4.37 2.48 3.84
C VAL A 15 -4.65 3.69 4.74
N THR A 16 -4.21 3.65 6.00
CA THR A 16 -4.44 4.77 6.93
C THR A 16 -3.73 6.06 6.47
N HIS A 17 -2.53 5.94 5.90
CA HIS A 17 -1.84 7.08 5.31
C HIS A 17 -2.60 7.67 4.11
N LEU A 18 -3.03 6.81 3.18
CA LEU A 18 -3.78 7.21 1.99
C LEU A 18 -5.15 7.80 2.33
N VAL A 19 -5.84 7.28 3.35
CA VAL A 19 -7.11 7.84 3.83
C VAL A 19 -6.91 9.26 4.34
N GLY A 20 -5.88 9.51 5.16
CA GLY A 20 -5.56 10.86 5.63
C GLY A 20 -5.31 11.82 4.46
N GLN A 21 -4.48 11.41 3.49
CA GLN A 21 -4.22 12.21 2.28
C GLN A 21 -5.50 12.45 1.47
N GLY A 22 -6.32 11.42 1.27
CA GLY A 22 -7.54 11.49 0.47
C GLY A 22 -8.57 12.44 1.06
N ILE A 23 -8.77 12.43 2.39
CA ILE A 23 -9.68 13.36 3.07
C ILE A 23 -9.22 14.80 2.87
N GLU A 24 -7.92 15.07 3.03
CA GLU A 24 -7.39 16.42 2.88
C GLU A 24 -7.45 16.90 1.42
N GLN A 25 -7.20 16.03 0.45
CA GLN A 25 -7.38 16.33 -0.98
C GLN A 25 -8.85 16.65 -1.30
N ALA A 26 -9.80 15.89 -0.76
CA ALA A 26 -11.23 16.17 -0.90
C ALA A 26 -11.62 17.50 -0.24
N ARG A 27 -11.03 17.83 0.91
CA ARG A 27 -11.23 19.11 1.59
C ARG A 27 -10.77 20.29 0.73
N MET A 28 -9.60 20.18 0.12
CA MET A 28 -9.05 21.21 -0.74
C MET A 28 -9.83 21.35 -2.06
N SER A 29 -10.34 20.25 -2.62
CA SER A 29 -11.12 20.30 -3.87
C SER A 29 -12.45 21.03 -3.72
N CYS A 30 -13.02 21.09 -2.52
CA CYS A 30 -14.20 21.90 -2.19
C CYS A 30 -13.90 23.39 -1.94
N GLY A 31 -12.63 23.82 -2.02
CA GLY A 31 -12.22 25.20 -1.78
C GLY A 31 -12.60 25.70 -0.38
N GLY A 32 -13.05 26.95 -0.28
CA GLY A 32 -13.43 27.57 1.00
C GLY A 32 -14.57 26.83 1.73
N HIS A 33 -15.48 26.18 1.00
CA HIS A 33 -16.57 25.40 1.61
C HIS A 33 -16.05 24.17 2.35
N GLY A 34 -14.95 23.57 1.89
CA GLY A 34 -14.29 22.47 2.60
C GLY A 34 -13.63 22.88 3.91
N TYR A 35 -13.37 24.18 4.13
CA TYR A 35 -12.90 24.68 5.43
C TYR A 35 -14.05 24.93 6.42
N SER A 36 -15.28 25.08 5.93
CA SER A 36 -16.43 25.27 6.80
C SER A 36 -16.69 24.01 7.63
N LYS A 37 -17.01 24.19 8.92
CA LYS A 37 -17.46 23.11 9.80
C LYS A 37 -18.67 22.37 9.24
N ALA A 38 -19.49 23.03 8.42
CA ALA A 38 -20.64 22.40 7.75
C ALA A 38 -20.24 21.29 6.75
N SER A 39 -19.01 21.30 6.22
CA SER A 39 -18.50 20.22 5.36
C SER A 39 -18.09 18.96 6.13
N ASN A 40 -17.87 19.09 7.44
CA ASN A 40 -17.42 18.03 8.35
C ASN A 40 -16.08 17.34 7.99
N MET A 41 -15.34 17.85 7.01
CA MET A 41 -14.13 17.20 6.51
C MET A 41 -12.95 17.28 7.49
N SER A 42 -12.82 18.38 8.24
CA SER A 42 -11.77 18.53 9.27
C SER A 42 -11.97 17.57 10.44
N GLU A 43 -13.22 17.35 10.85
CA GLU A 43 -13.56 16.40 11.92
C GLU A 43 -13.29 14.96 11.46
N LEU A 44 -13.73 14.63 10.24
CA LEU A 44 -13.45 13.33 9.63
C LEU A 44 -11.96 13.03 9.55
N TYR A 45 -11.14 14.02 9.17
CA TYR A 45 -9.68 13.90 9.15
C TYR A 45 -9.12 13.61 10.55
N GLY A 46 -9.59 14.35 11.57
CA GLY A 46 -9.16 14.17 12.96
C GLY A 46 -9.41 12.76 13.50
N VAL A 47 -10.55 12.16 13.17
CA VAL A 47 -10.86 10.77 13.54
C VAL A 47 -10.02 9.78 12.74
N ALA A 48 -9.92 9.98 11.42
CA ALA A 48 -9.25 9.04 10.53
C ALA A 48 -7.73 8.95 10.78
N ILE A 49 -7.07 10.09 11.07
CA ILE A 49 -5.62 10.12 11.26
C ILE A 49 -5.18 9.35 12.52
N GLY A 50 -6.06 9.21 13.52
CA GLY A 50 -5.80 8.37 14.69
C GLY A 50 -5.51 6.92 14.30
N GLY A 51 -6.10 6.44 13.21
CA GLY A 51 -5.81 5.12 12.64
C GLY A 51 -4.36 4.93 12.24
N ALA A 52 -3.59 5.99 11.95
CA ALA A 52 -2.16 5.90 11.65
C ALA A 52 -1.30 5.58 12.90
N THR A 53 -1.85 5.77 14.10
CA THR A 53 -1.14 5.60 15.37
C THR A 53 -1.65 4.41 16.16
N TYR A 54 -2.98 4.24 16.24
CA TYR A 54 -3.60 3.12 16.93
C TYR A 54 -3.29 1.80 16.22
N GLU A 55 -3.33 0.69 16.95
CA GLU A 55 -2.98 -0.66 16.44
C GLU A 55 -1.55 -0.79 15.88
N GLY A 56 -0.66 0.13 16.26
CA GLY A 56 0.74 0.16 15.86
C GLY A 56 1.04 1.29 14.88
N GLU A 57 2.01 2.14 15.23
CA GLU A 57 2.40 3.28 14.41
C GLU A 57 2.85 2.83 13.00
N ASN A 58 2.45 3.61 11.99
CA ASN A 58 2.61 3.25 10.59
C ASN A 58 4.05 2.94 10.17
N MET A 59 5.06 3.72 10.58
CA MET A 59 6.46 3.40 10.26
C MET A 59 6.89 2.09 10.92
N VAL A 60 6.46 1.82 12.15
CA VAL A 60 6.75 0.54 12.82
C VAL A 60 6.14 -0.64 12.06
N MET A 61 4.89 -0.51 11.63
CA MET A 61 4.20 -1.55 10.85
C MET A 61 4.85 -1.77 9.48
N LEU A 62 5.25 -0.69 8.80
CA LEU A 62 6.01 -0.79 7.54
C LEU A 62 7.37 -1.48 7.75
N GLN A 63 8.06 -1.19 8.86
CA GLN A 63 9.31 -1.87 9.19
C GLN A 63 9.10 -3.37 9.48
N GLN A 64 8.00 -3.76 10.11
CA GLN A 64 7.65 -5.18 10.29
C GLN A 64 7.48 -5.88 8.94
N LEU A 65 6.70 -5.28 8.02
CA LEU A 65 6.54 -5.79 6.67
C LEU A 65 7.89 -5.85 5.93
N ALA A 66 8.70 -4.78 5.98
CA ALA A 66 9.98 -4.72 5.29
C ALA A 66 10.94 -5.84 5.74
N ARG A 67 11.06 -6.09 7.05
CA ARG A 67 11.87 -7.20 7.58
C ARG A 67 11.38 -8.56 7.06
N TYR A 68 10.06 -8.75 6.98
CA TYR A 68 9.48 -9.97 6.43
C TYR A 68 9.77 -10.13 4.93
N LEU A 69 9.61 -9.06 4.13
CA LEU A 69 9.90 -9.07 2.69
C LEU A 69 11.38 -9.33 2.41
N MET A 70 12.29 -8.70 3.15
CA MET A 70 13.74 -8.93 2.97
C MET A 70 14.14 -10.38 3.23
N LYS A 71 13.60 -11.00 4.31
CA LYS A 71 13.80 -12.42 4.59
C LYS A 71 13.21 -13.31 3.50
N SER A 72 12.05 -12.95 2.97
CA SER A 72 11.39 -13.69 1.88
C SER A 72 12.20 -13.59 0.59
N ALA A 73 12.75 -12.42 0.27
CA ALA A 73 13.63 -12.23 -0.89
C ALA A 73 14.94 -13.04 -0.77
N GLU A 74 15.53 -13.10 0.42
CA GLU A 74 16.70 -13.95 0.67
C GLU A 74 16.37 -15.44 0.51
N ALA A 75 15.22 -15.88 1.02
CA ALA A 75 14.73 -17.24 0.81
C ALA A 75 14.49 -17.54 -0.67
N ALA A 76 13.94 -16.59 -1.43
CA ALA A 76 13.72 -16.69 -2.87
C ALA A 76 15.04 -16.90 -3.63
N LYS A 77 16.06 -16.09 -3.30
CA LYS A 77 17.40 -16.18 -3.88
C LYS A 77 18.06 -17.55 -3.64
N ASN A 78 17.77 -18.16 -2.49
CA ASN A 78 18.25 -19.48 -2.13
C ASN A 78 17.36 -20.63 -2.68
N GLY A 79 16.39 -20.33 -3.55
CA GLY A 79 15.51 -21.33 -4.17
C GLY A 79 14.54 -22.00 -3.21
N ARG A 80 14.25 -21.38 -2.06
CA ARG A 80 13.30 -21.92 -1.09
C ARG A 80 11.87 -21.54 -1.47
N ALA A 81 10.94 -22.44 -1.18
CA ALA A 81 9.52 -22.16 -1.34
C ALA A 81 9.09 -20.98 -0.44
N LEU A 82 8.24 -20.11 -0.97
CA LEU A 82 7.72 -18.94 -0.26
C LEU A 82 6.22 -19.10 0.05
N GLY A 83 5.71 -18.20 0.90
CA GLY A 83 4.27 -18.05 1.12
C GLY A 83 3.57 -17.51 -0.13
N LYS A 84 2.28 -17.82 -0.26
CA LYS A 84 1.50 -17.51 -1.48
C LYS A 84 1.42 -16.00 -1.78
N LEU A 85 1.42 -15.15 -0.75
CA LEU A 85 1.29 -13.69 -0.94
C LEU A 85 2.61 -13.05 -1.42
N VAL A 86 3.74 -13.73 -1.23
CA VAL A 86 5.08 -13.27 -1.63
C VAL A 86 5.73 -14.17 -2.70
N ASP A 87 5.00 -15.16 -3.21
CA ASP A 87 5.46 -16.06 -4.28
C ASP A 87 5.89 -15.31 -5.55
N TYR A 88 5.35 -14.11 -5.75
CA TYR A 88 5.77 -13.24 -6.84
C TYR A 88 7.27 -12.90 -6.84
N LEU A 89 7.95 -13.01 -5.70
CA LEU A 89 9.39 -12.79 -5.56
C LEU A 89 10.23 -13.92 -6.19
N LEU A 90 9.64 -15.10 -6.41
CA LEU A 90 10.30 -16.21 -7.14
C LEU A 90 10.20 -16.05 -8.67
N ARG A 91 9.32 -15.15 -9.16
CA ARG A 91 9.14 -14.97 -10.59
C ARG A 91 10.41 -14.38 -11.22
N PRO A 92 10.83 -14.86 -12.40
CA PRO A 92 11.95 -14.26 -13.12
C PRO A 92 11.70 -12.77 -13.34
N SER A 93 12.64 -11.95 -12.87
CA SER A 93 12.65 -10.50 -13.05
C SER A 93 13.86 -10.10 -13.87
N GLU A 94 13.73 -9.01 -14.62
CA GLU A 94 14.86 -8.31 -15.21
C GLU A 94 15.88 -7.96 -14.11
N LYS A 95 17.18 -8.03 -14.45
CA LYS A 95 18.28 -7.72 -13.52
C LYS A 95 18.29 -6.25 -13.08
N HIS A 96 17.61 -5.39 -13.81
CA HIS A 96 17.53 -3.96 -13.56
C HIS A 96 16.06 -3.58 -13.38
N SER A 97 15.83 -2.60 -12.50
CA SER A 97 14.50 -2.02 -12.33
C SER A 97 14.01 -1.49 -13.68
N THR A 98 12.78 -1.87 -14.05
CA THR A 98 12.09 -1.33 -15.22
C THR A 98 11.23 -0.11 -14.87
N ILE A 99 11.30 0.37 -13.62
CA ILE A 99 10.51 1.52 -13.15
C ILE A 99 10.78 2.78 -13.99
N ASP A 100 12.03 2.99 -14.40
CA ASP A 100 12.45 4.12 -15.23
C ASP A 100 12.16 3.88 -16.73
N ARG A 101 11.82 2.64 -17.11
CA ARG A 101 11.51 2.23 -18.49
C ARG A 101 10.02 2.25 -18.80
N GLN A 102 9.16 2.53 -17.81
CA GLN A 102 7.76 2.82 -18.09
C GLN A 102 7.62 4.32 -18.41
N PRO A 103 7.46 4.70 -19.69
CA PRO A 103 7.20 6.10 -20.06
C PRO A 103 5.81 6.58 -19.61
N ASP A 104 4.97 5.66 -19.13
CA ASP A 104 3.59 5.82 -18.71
C ASP A 104 3.54 5.68 -17.17
N TYR A 105 3.45 6.80 -16.46
CA TYR A 105 2.95 6.89 -15.07
C TYR A 105 1.41 6.95 -15.04
N GLY A 106 0.77 6.54 -16.13
CA GLY A 106 -0.66 6.56 -16.34
C GLY A 106 -1.34 5.30 -15.80
N TYR A 107 -2.67 5.34 -15.80
CA TYR A 107 -3.53 4.30 -15.24
C TYR A 107 -3.59 3.01 -16.09
N THR A 108 -3.00 3.00 -17.28
CA THR A 108 -3.14 1.90 -18.24
C THR A 108 -2.44 0.62 -17.77
N GLY A 109 -1.28 0.75 -17.12
CA GLY A 109 -0.57 -0.36 -16.50
C GLY A 109 -1.38 -0.99 -15.37
N HIS A 110 -2.04 -0.17 -14.56
CA HIS A 110 -2.92 -0.62 -13.49
C HIS A 110 -4.15 -1.35 -14.05
N LEU A 111 -4.81 -0.80 -15.08
CA LEU A 111 -5.95 -1.44 -15.75
C LEU A 111 -5.60 -2.83 -16.30
N LYS A 112 -4.44 -2.99 -16.95
CA LYS A 112 -3.98 -4.28 -17.46
C LYS A 112 -3.71 -5.29 -16.33
N ALA A 113 -3.20 -4.83 -15.20
CA ALA A 113 -3.00 -5.67 -14.03
C ALA A 113 -4.34 -6.12 -13.42
N PHE A 114 -5.33 -5.23 -13.32
CA PHE A 114 -6.67 -5.55 -12.85
C PHE A 114 -7.41 -6.52 -13.78
N ASP A 115 -7.35 -6.30 -15.11
CA ASP A 115 -7.94 -7.21 -16.10
C ASP A 115 -7.32 -8.62 -16.01
N LYS A 116 -6.00 -8.70 -15.82
CA LYS A 116 -5.31 -9.98 -15.59
C LYS A 116 -5.75 -10.65 -14.28
N ALA A 117 -5.94 -9.89 -13.21
CA ALA A 117 -6.40 -10.41 -11.93
C ALA A 117 -7.85 -10.93 -12.00
N ALA A 118 -8.73 -10.21 -12.71
CA ALA A 118 -10.11 -10.63 -12.93
C ALA A 118 -10.22 -11.95 -13.72
N LYS A 119 -9.30 -12.19 -14.67
CA LYS A 119 -9.22 -13.43 -15.46
C LYS A 119 -8.65 -14.64 -14.68
N LEU A 120 -8.09 -14.41 -13.49
CA LEU A 120 -7.55 -15.45 -12.62
C LEU A 120 -8.56 -15.93 -11.56
N GLN A 121 -9.75 -15.32 -11.52
CA GLN A 121 -10.90 -15.79 -10.73
C GLN A 121 -11.82 -16.66 -11.59
#